data_AF-A0A426FU45-F1
#
_entry.id   AF-A0A426FU45-F1
#
_cell.length_a   1.000
_cell.length_b   1.000
_cell.length_c   1.000
_cell.angle_alpha   90.00
_cell.angle_beta   90.00
_cell.angle_gamma   90.00
#
_symmetry.space_group_name_H-M   'P 1'
#
loop_
_entity.id
_entity.type
_entity.pdbx_description
1 polymer ?
#
loop_
_entity_poly.entity_id
_entity_poly.type
_entity_poly.pdbx_seq_one_letter_code
_entity_poly.pdbx_strand_id
1 'polypeptide(L)'
;MRVAVGGSAVLVIAGLGAFWYASNKAKQAAPQDDANTVTVTIQDNVCKPNDITVPAGRTTFRIVNNSDRALEWEILDGIMVVEERENIAPGFTQTMKVKLRPGDYDITCGLLSNPRGKLHVTPSAESEAEGNNPSALNFLGAQAEYKFYLISQSSQLADAVGELQAAIQAGQLQQAQALYAPAHLLYKRIEPMADNFADLETRINGRADYFAKREADPEFRGFHRLEYGLFGQGQGDLKALQPVANTLAADVDTLKTRLAALETQPERLASSAARLLRRTADNLPNGGEEGWSHAEAADLQGTLDGTKKLANLVLPMLTKPAPDLKKSIEDGFAQFAKELEPYRDGDGFKPGALPADARQAITATVSKLADDLAKVNAALKLE
;
A
#
# COMPACT_ATOMS: atom_id res chain seq x y z
N MET A 1 -18.59 -8.46 72.71
CA MET A 1 -17.54 -7.44 72.45
C MET A 1 -16.11 -7.98 72.61
N ARG A 2 -15.75 -8.68 73.70
CA ARG A 2 -14.39 -9.21 73.92
C ARG A 2 -13.92 -10.29 72.91
N VAL A 3 -14.83 -11.15 72.45
CA VAL A 3 -14.52 -12.21 71.46
C VAL A 3 -14.28 -11.62 70.05
N ALA A 4 -15.00 -10.56 69.69
CA ALA A 4 -14.82 -9.87 68.41
C ALA A 4 -13.46 -9.14 68.33
N VAL A 5 -13.04 -8.50 69.43
CA VAL A 5 -11.72 -7.83 69.51
C VAL A 5 -10.57 -8.84 69.44
N GLY A 6 -10.72 -10.01 70.07
CA GLY A 6 -9.75 -11.10 69.97
C GLY A 6 -9.61 -11.66 68.55
N GLY A 7 -10.73 -11.83 67.83
CA GLY A 7 -10.73 -12.28 66.44
C GLY A 7 -10.04 -11.28 65.49
N SER A 8 -10.28 -9.98 65.67
CA SER A 8 -9.63 -8.94 64.88
C SER A 8 -8.11 -8.88 65.08
N ALA A 9 -7.62 -9.06 66.32
CA ALA A 9 -6.20 -9.07 66.60
C ALA A 9 -5.46 -10.25 65.91
N VAL A 10 -6.09 -11.43 65.88
CA VAL A 10 -5.52 -12.61 65.20
C VAL A 10 -5.45 -12.40 63.69
N LEU A 11 -6.47 -11.80 63.08
CA LEU A 11 -6.48 -11.51 61.64
C LEU A 11 -5.41 -10.48 61.24
N VAL A 12 -5.16 -9.46 62.06
CA VAL A 12 -4.10 -8.48 61.80
C VAL A 12 -2.72 -9.12 61.88
N ILE A 13 -2.47 -9.97 62.88
CA ILE A 13 -1.19 -10.67 63.02
C ILE A 13 -0.97 -11.65 61.86
N ALA A 14 -2.02 -12.39 61.46
CA ALA A 14 -1.95 -13.28 60.30
C ALA A 14 -1.71 -12.52 58.99
N GLY A 15 -2.36 -11.36 58.82
CA GLY A 15 -2.17 -10.48 57.66
C GLY A 15 -0.74 -9.92 57.59
N LEU A 16 -0.19 -9.45 58.72
CA LEU A 16 1.19 -8.97 58.79
C LEU A 16 2.21 -10.11 58.54
N GLY A 17 1.95 -11.31 59.06
CA GLY A 17 2.78 -12.49 58.79
C GLY A 17 2.77 -12.90 57.33
N ALA A 18 1.59 -12.92 56.69
CA ALA A 18 1.45 -13.20 55.27
C ALA A 18 2.11 -12.13 54.39
N PHE A 19 1.95 -10.85 54.74
CA PHE A 19 2.61 -9.75 54.04
C PHE A 19 4.14 -9.81 54.18
N TRP A 20 4.65 -10.04 55.39
CA TRP A 20 6.09 -10.20 55.63
C TRP A 20 6.67 -11.39 54.86
N TYR A 21 5.99 -12.54 54.89
CA TYR A 21 6.40 -13.73 54.15
C TYR A 21 6.38 -13.51 52.63
N ALA A 22 5.30 -12.92 52.09
CA ALA A 22 5.19 -12.60 50.67
C ALA A 22 6.26 -11.57 50.23
N SER A 23 6.53 -10.56 51.06
CA SER A 23 7.54 -9.55 50.78
C SER A 23 8.96 -10.13 50.80
N ASN A 24 9.27 -11.06 51.72
CA ASN A 24 10.55 -11.77 51.75
C ASN A 24 10.71 -12.75 50.57
N LYS A 25 9.65 -13.46 50.18
CA LYS A 25 9.62 -14.31 48.98
C LYS A 25 9.82 -13.50 47.70
N ALA A 26 9.19 -12.34 47.58
CA ALA A 26 9.35 -11.44 46.43
C ALA A 26 10.78 -10.85 46.35
N LYS A 27 11.44 -10.58 47.48
CA LYS A 27 12.85 -10.19 47.52
C LYS A 27 13.82 -11.31 47.13
N GLN A 28 13.43 -12.58 47.27
CA GLN A 28 14.27 -13.74 46.95
C GLN A 28 14.06 -14.26 45.52
N ALA A 29 12.94 -13.92 44.87
CA ALA A 29 12.73 -14.24 43.47
C ALA A 29 13.52 -13.27 42.58
N ALA A 30 14.68 -13.73 42.09
CA ALA A 30 15.34 -13.03 40.98
C ALA A 30 14.37 -12.99 39.79
N PRO A 31 14.24 -11.85 39.07
CA PRO A 31 13.50 -11.82 37.82
C PRO A 31 14.09 -12.89 36.90
N GLN A 32 13.22 -13.66 36.25
CA GLN A 32 13.66 -14.57 35.22
C GLN A 32 14.10 -13.69 34.04
N ASP A 33 15.40 -13.41 33.94
CA ASP A 33 15.93 -12.53 32.91
C ASP A 33 15.63 -13.12 31.53
N ASP A 34 14.95 -12.33 30.68
CA ASP A 34 14.87 -12.62 29.24
C ASP A 34 16.31 -12.78 28.72
N ALA A 35 16.52 -13.67 27.73
CA ALA A 35 17.85 -14.04 27.22
C ALA A 35 18.75 -12.87 26.76
N ASN A 36 18.19 -11.66 26.58
CA ASN A 36 18.88 -10.42 26.22
C ASN A 36 18.72 -9.32 27.28
N THR A 37 18.97 -9.63 28.56
CA THR A 37 18.95 -8.63 29.63
C THR A 37 20.36 -8.06 29.89
N VAL A 38 20.53 -6.74 29.73
CA VAL A 38 21.78 -6.02 30.04
C VAL A 38 21.58 -5.19 31.30
N THR A 39 22.40 -5.43 32.32
CA THR A 39 22.37 -4.60 33.53
C THR A 39 23.37 -3.45 33.41
N VAL A 40 22.89 -2.22 33.57
CA VAL A 40 23.71 -1.00 33.60
C VAL A 40 23.63 -0.41 34.99
N THR A 41 24.76 -0.31 35.68
CA THR A 41 24.83 0.33 36.99
C THR A 41 25.40 1.72 36.83
N ILE A 42 24.65 2.74 37.24
CA ILE A 42 25.14 4.11 37.32
C ILE A 42 25.75 4.29 38.71
N GLN A 43 27.06 4.53 38.73
CA GLN A 43 27.81 4.76 39.95
C GLN A 43 28.69 5.99 39.74
N ASP A 44 28.67 6.91 40.70
CA ASP A 44 29.34 8.21 40.60
C ASP A 44 28.88 8.97 39.33
N ASN A 45 29.80 9.20 38.38
CA ASN A 45 29.54 9.89 37.12
C ASN A 45 29.72 8.99 35.89
N VAL A 46 29.68 7.66 36.04
CA VAL A 46 29.90 6.70 34.95
C VAL A 46 28.88 5.55 34.97
N CYS A 47 28.51 5.07 33.78
CA CYS A 47 27.83 3.78 33.65
C CYS A 47 28.84 2.63 33.76
N LYS A 48 28.40 1.51 34.32
CA LYS A 48 29.12 0.24 34.26
C LYS A 48 28.17 -0.85 33.77
N PRO A 49 28.43 -1.47 32.60
CA PRO A 49 29.38 -1.03 31.57
C PRO A 49 29.03 0.34 30.95
N ASN A 50 30.02 1.07 30.41
CA ASN A 50 29.80 2.26 29.58
C ASN A 50 29.99 2.01 28.09
N ASP A 51 30.36 0.78 27.70
CA ASP A 51 30.52 0.31 26.33
C ASP A 51 29.80 -1.04 26.25
N ILE A 52 28.74 -1.11 25.46
CA ILE A 52 27.78 -2.21 25.46
C ILE A 52 27.62 -2.71 24.04
N THR A 53 27.68 -4.03 23.84
CA THR A 53 27.36 -4.65 22.54
C THR A 53 26.19 -5.61 22.70
N VAL A 54 25.17 -5.46 21.85
CA VAL A 54 23.99 -6.33 21.81
C VAL A 54 23.59 -6.63 20.36
N PRO A 55 22.94 -7.78 20.07
CA PRO A 55 22.32 -7.98 18.76
C PRO A 55 21.11 -7.06 18.58
N ALA A 56 20.85 -6.65 17.34
CA ALA A 56 19.65 -5.94 16.96
C ALA A 56 18.39 -6.78 17.23
N GLY A 57 17.29 -6.13 17.59
CA GLY A 57 16.09 -6.77 18.09
C GLY A 57 15.71 -6.28 19.48
N ARG A 58 14.93 -7.09 20.20
CA ARG A 58 14.48 -6.73 21.55
C ARG A 58 15.58 -6.98 22.57
N THR A 59 15.92 -5.92 23.30
CA THR A 59 16.86 -5.94 24.43
C THR A 59 16.18 -5.35 25.65
N THR A 60 16.41 -5.97 26.79
CA THR A 60 15.94 -5.47 28.09
C THR A 60 17.12 -4.84 28.82
N PHE A 61 17.05 -3.55 29.14
CA PHE A 61 18.01 -2.90 30.01
C PHE A 61 17.48 -2.86 31.43
N ARG A 62 18.31 -3.27 32.38
CA ARG A 62 18.08 -3.16 33.82
C ARG A 62 19.01 -2.08 34.36
N ILE A 63 18.46 -0.91 34.65
CA ILE A 63 19.21 0.28 35.07
C ILE A 63 19.19 0.34 36.60
N VAL A 64 20.35 0.21 37.22
CA VAL A 64 20.55 0.26 38.67
C VAL A 64 21.16 1.59 39.04
N ASN A 65 20.48 2.39 39.86
CA ASN A 65 21.05 3.62 40.40
C ASN A 65 21.79 3.34 41.72
N ASN A 66 23.12 3.31 41.65
CA ASN A 66 24.01 3.19 42.81
C ASN A 66 24.75 4.51 43.08
N SER A 67 24.03 5.63 42.94
CA SER A 67 24.48 6.97 43.32
C SER A 67 23.65 7.50 44.50
N ASP A 68 23.93 8.72 44.94
CA ASP A 68 23.26 9.40 46.04
C ASP A 68 22.09 10.31 45.59
N ARG A 69 21.79 10.36 44.28
CA ARG A 69 20.72 11.21 43.73
C ARG A 69 19.84 10.49 42.71
N ALA A 70 18.67 11.04 42.42
CA ALA A 70 17.82 10.54 41.33
C ALA A 70 18.46 10.87 39.97
N LEU A 71 18.37 9.92 39.03
CA LEU A 71 19.07 9.97 37.74
C LEU A 71 18.19 9.44 36.60
N GLU A 72 18.62 9.69 35.38
CA GLU A 72 18.04 9.15 34.15
C GLU A 72 19.07 8.33 33.34
N TRP A 73 18.56 7.46 32.47
CA TRP A 73 19.36 6.71 31.52
C TRP A 73 18.62 6.66 30.18
N GLU A 74 19.27 7.15 29.14
CA GLU A 74 18.70 7.29 27.80
C GLU A 74 19.60 6.60 26.77
N ILE A 75 18.98 6.10 25.70
CA ILE A 75 19.66 5.69 24.47
C ILE A 75 19.43 6.79 23.44
N LEU A 76 20.50 7.27 22.82
CA LEU A 76 20.48 8.40 21.89
C LEU A 76 20.98 7.99 20.50
N ASP A 77 20.23 8.42 19.47
CA ASP A 77 20.64 8.40 18.07
C ASP A 77 20.89 9.84 17.61
N GLY A 78 22.16 10.27 17.72
CA GLY A 78 22.54 11.67 17.56
C GLY A 78 21.92 12.58 18.64
N ILE A 79 20.87 13.31 18.26
CA ILE A 79 20.10 14.19 19.17
C ILE A 79 18.75 13.61 19.57
N MET A 80 18.36 12.48 18.98
CA MET A 80 17.05 11.86 19.21
C MET A 80 17.14 10.89 20.39
N VAL A 81 16.19 10.97 21.32
CA VAL A 81 15.99 9.95 22.35
C VAL A 81 15.27 8.76 21.73
N VAL A 82 15.93 7.60 21.74
CA VAL A 82 15.39 6.34 21.23
C VAL A 82 14.46 5.72 22.26
N GLU A 83 14.88 5.71 23.53
CA GLU A 83 14.11 5.24 24.69
C GLU A 83 14.83 5.69 25.98
N GLU A 84 14.08 5.88 27.06
CA GLU A 84 14.60 6.43 28.32
C GLU A 84 13.95 5.87 29.58
N ARG A 85 14.65 5.98 30.71
CA ARG A 85 14.07 5.86 32.06
C ARG A 85 14.53 7.00 32.94
N GLU A 86 13.56 7.79 33.39
CA GLU A 86 13.76 8.97 34.22
C GLU A 86 13.49 8.72 35.71
N ASN A 87 13.97 9.64 36.56
CA ASN A 87 13.67 9.71 37.99
C ASN A 87 13.97 8.40 38.77
N ILE A 88 15.02 7.69 38.38
CA ILE A 88 15.46 6.47 39.06
C ILE A 88 16.07 6.88 40.40
N ALA A 89 15.36 6.65 41.51
CA ALA A 89 15.82 7.05 42.85
C ALA A 89 17.10 6.29 43.31
N PRO A 90 17.88 6.85 44.25
CA PRO A 90 19.04 6.19 44.84
C PRO A 90 18.70 4.78 45.38
N GLY A 91 19.47 3.78 44.98
CA GLY A 91 19.28 2.38 45.38
C GLY A 91 18.14 1.64 44.66
N PHE A 92 17.42 2.30 43.74
CA PHE A 92 16.38 1.66 42.95
C PHE A 92 16.90 1.10 41.63
N THR A 93 16.16 0.13 41.10
CA THR A 93 16.37 -0.42 39.77
C THR A 93 15.12 -0.20 38.92
N GLN A 94 15.30 0.23 37.68
CA GLN A 94 14.25 0.24 36.68
C GLN A 94 14.59 -0.67 35.50
N THR A 95 13.56 -1.08 34.75
CA THR A 95 13.71 -1.92 33.58
C THR A 95 13.07 -1.24 32.37
N MET A 96 13.72 -1.40 31.22
CA MET A 96 13.35 -0.81 29.96
C MET A 96 13.48 -1.87 28.86
N LYS A 97 12.42 -2.12 28.11
CA LYS A 97 12.45 -3.04 26.96
C LYS A 97 12.40 -2.22 25.70
N VAL A 98 13.41 -2.35 24.85
CA VAL A 98 13.55 -1.56 23.62
C VAL A 98 13.87 -2.47 22.45
N LYS A 99 13.35 -2.16 21.27
CA LYS A 99 13.73 -2.83 20.02
C LYS A 99 14.74 -1.96 19.28
N LEU A 100 15.99 -2.41 19.23
CA LEU A 100 17.10 -1.67 18.63
C LEU A 100 17.35 -2.11 17.19
N ARG A 101 17.68 -1.14 16.33
CA ARG A 101 18.17 -1.40 14.96
C ARG A 101 19.70 -1.51 14.98
N PRO A 102 20.33 -2.18 14.00
CA PRO A 102 21.78 -2.18 13.89
C PRO A 102 22.33 -0.76 13.77
N GLY A 103 23.40 -0.45 14.51
CA GLY A 103 23.98 0.89 14.55
C GLY A 103 24.72 1.18 15.85
N ASP A 104 25.33 2.35 15.91
CA ASP A 104 26.04 2.86 17.09
C ASP A 104 25.24 3.99 17.74
N TYR A 105 24.98 3.84 19.02
CA TYR A 105 24.20 4.78 19.83
C TYR A 105 25.06 5.36 20.96
N ASP A 106 24.71 6.55 21.40
CA ASP A 106 25.19 7.12 22.66
C ASP A 106 24.27 6.68 23.80
N ILE A 107 24.81 6.51 25.01
CA ILE A 107 24.00 6.35 26.22
C ILE A 107 24.34 7.42 27.25
N THR A 108 23.32 7.98 27.92
CA THR A 108 23.53 8.91 29.04
C THR A 108 23.76 8.13 30.33
N CYS A 109 24.56 8.69 31.24
CA CYS A 109 24.97 8.02 32.47
C CYS A 109 24.57 8.86 33.68
N GLY A 110 23.26 9.08 33.85
CA GLY A 110 22.73 9.94 34.88
C GLY A 110 22.65 11.39 34.43
N LEU A 111 23.56 12.25 34.91
CA LEU A 111 23.51 13.67 34.58
C LEU A 111 23.99 13.93 33.14
N LEU A 112 23.39 14.90 32.46
CA LEU A 112 23.79 15.33 31.10
C LEU A 112 25.25 15.78 30.99
N SER A 113 25.87 16.21 32.10
CA SER A 113 27.28 16.59 32.17
C SER A 113 28.24 15.40 32.26
N ASN A 114 27.73 14.19 32.50
CA ASN A 114 28.55 13.00 32.62
C ASN A 114 29.04 12.52 31.25
N PRO A 115 30.22 11.89 31.16
CA PRO A 115 30.67 11.27 29.92
C PRO A 115 29.65 10.24 29.42
N ARG A 116 29.29 10.35 28.14
CA ARG A 116 28.40 9.40 27.47
C ARG A 116 29.09 8.04 27.30
N GLY A 117 28.31 6.97 27.42
CA GLY A 117 28.72 5.65 27.01
C GLY A 117 28.38 5.37 25.54
N LYS A 118 28.78 4.19 25.06
CA LYS A 118 28.47 3.67 23.72
C LYS A 118 27.64 2.40 23.80
N LEU A 119 26.70 2.28 22.88
CA LEU A 119 25.90 1.09 22.65
C LEU A 119 26.05 0.69 21.17
N HIS A 120 26.73 -0.42 20.94
CA HIS A 120 26.94 -1.05 19.65
C HIS A 120 25.87 -2.11 19.42
N VAL A 121 25.03 -1.89 18.40
CA VAL A 121 23.98 -2.84 18.04
C VAL A 121 24.38 -3.57 16.77
N THR A 122 24.72 -4.85 16.90
CA THR A 122 25.17 -5.66 15.75
C THR A 122 23.98 -6.17 14.95
N PRO A 123 24.12 -6.40 13.63
CA PRO A 123 23.09 -7.08 12.85
C PRO A 123 22.74 -8.44 13.44
N SER A 124 21.44 -8.73 13.49
CA SER A 124 20.85 -10.05 13.77
C SER A 124 20.07 -10.54 12.57
N ALA A 125 19.85 -11.86 12.47
CA ALA A 125 19.04 -12.45 11.40
C ALA A 125 17.63 -11.83 11.32
N GLU A 126 17.04 -11.49 12.47
CA GLU A 126 15.74 -10.82 12.55
C GLU A 126 15.81 -9.37 12.02
N SER A 127 16.88 -8.64 12.37
CA SER A 127 17.08 -7.26 11.88
C SER A 127 17.41 -7.19 10.39
N GLU A 128 18.12 -8.18 9.85
CA GLU A 128 18.39 -8.28 8.42
C GLU A 128 17.10 -8.59 7.66
N ALA A 129 16.30 -9.54 8.16
CA ALA A 129 14.98 -9.84 7.62
C ALA A 129 14.02 -8.63 7.72
N GLU A 130 14.16 -7.78 8.75
CA GLU A 130 13.39 -6.54 8.89
C GLU A 130 13.86 -5.43 7.96
N GLY A 131 15.18 -5.20 7.87
CA GLY A 131 15.81 -4.21 7.00
C GLY A 131 15.67 -4.51 5.50
N ASN A 132 15.27 -5.73 5.16
CA ASN A 132 14.86 -6.11 3.80
C ASN A 132 13.43 -5.67 3.46
N ASN A 133 12.60 -5.28 4.44
CA ASN A 133 11.25 -4.80 4.17
C ASN A 133 11.25 -3.29 3.88
N PRO A 134 10.28 -2.80 3.08
CA PRO A 134 10.21 -1.38 2.76
C PRO A 134 9.79 -0.59 4.00
N SER A 135 10.37 0.60 4.17
CA SER A 135 9.93 1.52 5.22
C SER A 135 8.61 2.20 4.85
N ALA A 136 7.88 2.73 5.85
CA ALA A 136 6.70 3.55 5.60
C ALA A 136 7.00 4.74 4.66
N LEU A 137 8.22 5.30 4.72
CA LEU A 137 8.66 6.38 3.83
C LEU A 137 8.68 5.97 2.35
N ASN A 138 9.04 4.71 2.05
CA ASN A 138 9.05 4.21 0.67
C ASN A 138 7.64 4.27 0.06
N PHE A 139 6.63 3.89 0.86
CA PHE A 139 5.24 3.91 0.41
C PHE A 139 4.67 5.32 0.31
N LEU A 140 5.10 6.28 1.15
CA LEU A 140 4.63 7.67 1.07
C LEU A 140 5.00 8.31 -0.27
N GLY A 141 6.25 8.13 -0.72
CA GLY A 141 6.69 8.62 -2.03
C GLY A 141 5.88 8.00 -3.18
N ALA A 142 5.71 6.68 -3.16
CA ALA A 142 4.93 5.95 -4.16
C ALA A 142 3.47 6.41 -4.23
N GLN A 143 2.81 6.61 -3.08
CA GLN A 143 1.43 7.08 -3.00
C GLN A 143 1.29 8.52 -3.53
N ALA A 144 2.22 9.41 -3.19
CA ALA A 144 2.19 10.79 -3.67
C ALA A 144 2.37 10.86 -5.20
N GLU A 145 3.31 10.09 -5.75
CA GLU A 145 3.53 9.99 -7.20
C GLU A 145 2.28 9.44 -7.91
N TYR A 146 1.63 8.43 -7.34
CA TYR A 146 0.42 7.87 -7.92
C TYR A 146 -0.77 8.81 -7.86
N LYS A 147 -0.92 9.57 -6.77
CA LYS A 147 -1.95 10.61 -6.66
C LYS A 147 -1.79 11.67 -7.75
N PHE A 148 -0.56 12.12 -8.00
CA PHE A 148 -0.28 13.02 -9.12
C PHE A 148 -0.64 12.40 -10.47
N TYR A 149 -0.30 11.13 -10.69
CA TYR A 149 -0.67 10.39 -11.89
C TYR A 149 -2.19 10.34 -12.09
N LEU A 150 -2.96 9.98 -11.06
CA LEU A 150 -4.43 9.93 -11.13
C LEU A 150 -5.04 11.31 -11.46
N ILE A 151 -4.55 12.38 -10.83
CA ILE A 151 -5.01 13.75 -11.11
C ILE A 151 -4.72 14.13 -12.56
N SER A 152 -3.51 13.86 -13.05
CA SER A 152 -3.12 14.17 -14.43
C SER A 152 -3.93 13.37 -15.44
N GLN A 153 -4.02 12.05 -15.27
CA GLN A 153 -4.71 11.18 -16.21
C GLN A 153 -6.23 11.40 -16.22
N SER A 154 -6.85 11.65 -15.06
CA SER A 154 -8.28 11.97 -15.00
C SER A 154 -8.60 13.34 -15.60
N SER A 155 -7.67 14.30 -15.55
CA SER A 155 -7.84 15.55 -16.28
C SER A 155 -7.77 15.35 -17.79
N GLN A 156 -6.78 14.59 -18.29
CA GLN A 156 -6.68 14.26 -19.72
C GLN A 156 -7.93 13.50 -20.21
N LEU A 157 -8.46 12.58 -19.40
CA LEU A 157 -9.70 11.88 -19.71
C LEU A 157 -10.87 12.85 -19.83
N ALA A 158 -11.02 13.79 -18.88
CA ALA A 158 -12.09 14.79 -18.92
C ALA A 158 -12.00 15.66 -20.18
N ASP A 159 -10.79 16.08 -20.55
CA ASP A 159 -10.56 16.87 -21.77
C ASP A 159 -10.94 16.05 -23.03
N ALA A 160 -10.48 14.80 -23.14
CA ALA A 160 -10.78 13.92 -24.28
C ALA A 160 -12.28 13.58 -24.40
N VAL A 161 -12.96 13.36 -23.27
CA VAL A 161 -14.42 13.14 -23.24
C VAL A 161 -15.17 14.41 -23.63
N GLY A 162 -14.66 15.59 -23.23
CA GLY A 162 -15.19 16.88 -23.68
C GLY A 162 -15.09 17.08 -25.19
N GLU A 163 -13.96 16.69 -25.80
CA GLU A 163 -13.79 16.72 -27.26
C GLU A 163 -14.75 15.75 -27.97
N LEU A 164 -14.90 14.53 -27.45
CA LEU A 164 -15.85 13.55 -27.97
C LEU A 164 -17.30 14.06 -27.88
N GLN A 165 -17.68 14.64 -26.74
CA GLN A 165 -18.98 15.27 -26.53
C GLN A 165 -19.22 16.39 -27.54
N ALA A 166 -18.23 17.27 -27.75
CA ALA A 166 -18.34 18.38 -28.70
C ALA A 166 -18.53 17.88 -30.14
N ALA A 167 -17.80 16.84 -30.56
CA ALA A 167 -17.96 16.25 -31.89
C ALA A 167 -19.36 15.64 -32.09
N ILE A 168 -19.90 14.96 -31.08
CA ILE A 168 -21.27 14.42 -31.09
C ILE A 168 -22.29 15.56 -31.21
N GLN A 169 -22.15 16.61 -30.39
CA GLN A 169 -23.02 17.78 -30.41
C GLN A 169 -22.98 18.53 -31.77
N ALA A 170 -21.81 18.59 -32.39
CA ALA A 170 -21.63 19.21 -33.71
C ALA A 170 -22.12 18.34 -34.88
N GLY A 171 -22.57 17.10 -34.61
CA GLY A 171 -23.01 16.18 -35.67
C GLY A 171 -21.85 15.58 -36.49
N GLN A 172 -20.63 15.58 -35.96
CA GLN A 172 -19.41 15.16 -36.67
C GLN A 172 -19.12 13.68 -36.43
N LEU A 173 -19.83 12.77 -37.11
CA LEU A 173 -19.74 11.32 -36.88
C LEU A 173 -18.32 10.77 -36.98
N GLN A 174 -17.62 11.08 -38.08
CA GLN A 174 -16.26 10.56 -38.31
C GLN A 174 -15.29 11.05 -37.23
N GLN A 175 -15.44 12.29 -36.77
CA GLN A 175 -14.61 12.85 -35.71
C GLN A 175 -14.94 12.19 -34.35
N ALA A 176 -16.21 12.01 -34.03
CA ALA A 176 -16.63 11.31 -32.82
C ALA A 176 -16.12 9.85 -32.79
N GLN A 177 -16.17 9.15 -33.93
CA GLN A 177 -15.60 7.81 -34.07
C GLN A 177 -14.08 7.81 -33.84
N ALA A 178 -13.35 8.78 -34.41
CA ALA A 178 -11.89 8.90 -34.20
C ALA A 178 -11.51 9.22 -32.75
N LEU A 179 -12.35 9.96 -32.02
CA LEU A 179 -12.10 10.38 -30.64
C LEU A 179 -12.47 9.32 -29.59
N TYR A 180 -13.31 8.35 -29.94
CA TYR A 180 -13.80 7.31 -29.00
C TYR A 180 -12.66 6.51 -28.37
N ALA A 181 -11.84 5.83 -29.19
CA ALA A 181 -10.78 4.95 -28.70
C ALA A 181 -9.69 5.70 -27.89
N PRO A 182 -9.22 6.88 -28.30
CA PRO A 182 -8.30 7.68 -27.48
C PRO A 182 -8.88 8.07 -26.12
N ALA A 183 -10.16 8.47 -26.06
CA ALA A 183 -10.82 8.82 -24.80
C ALA A 183 -10.97 7.59 -23.88
N HIS A 184 -11.37 6.44 -24.43
CA HIS A 184 -11.56 5.23 -23.66
C HIS A 184 -10.24 4.63 -23.16
N LEU A 185 -9.17 4.68 -23.96
CA LEU A 185 -7.81 4.33 -23.51
C LEU A 185 -7.38 5.11 -22.27
N LEU A 186 -7.70 6.42 -22.20
CA LEU A 186 -7.41 7.24 -21.02
C LEU A 186 -8.21 6.80 -19.79
N TYR A 187 -9.43 6.29 -19.97
CA TYR A 187 -10.19 5.67 -18.88
C TYR A 187 -9.53 4.37 -18.42
N LYS A 188 -9.13 3.49 -19.35
CA LYS A 188 -8.43 2.22 -19.03
C LYS A 188 -7.11 2.45 -18.25
N ARG A 189 -6.42 3.58 -18.47
CA ARG A 189 -5.23 3.97 -17.67
C ARG A 189 -5.51 4.21 -16.18
N ILE A 190 -6.70 4.70 -15.84
CA ILE A 190 -7.10 5.01 -14.44
C ILE A 190 -8.03 3.97 -13.84
N GLU A 191 -8.53 3.03 -14.64
CA GLU A 191 -9.44 1.96 -14.25
C GLU A 191 -9.03 1.18 -12.99
N PRO A 192 -7.74 0.86 -12.74
CA PRO A 192 -7.35 0.17 -11.50
C PRO A 192 -7.84 0.86 -10.22
N MET A 193 -8.06 2.18 -10.27
CA MET A 193 -8.66 2.93 -9.16
C MET A 193 -10.09 3.41 -9.41
N ALA A 194 -10.50 3.58 -10.66
CA ALA A 194 -11.89 3.92 -10.99
C ALA A 194 -12.87 2.81 -10.52
N ASP A 195 -12.45 1.55 -10.59
CA ASP A 195 -13.20 0.38 -10.10
C ASP A 195 -13.63 0.46 -8.63
N ASN A 196 -12.97 1.30 -7.81
CA ASN A 196 -13.35 1.47 -6.41
C ASN A 196 -14.69 2.20 -6.27
N PHE A 197 -15.14 2.88 -7.32
CA PHE A 197 -16.38 3.63 -7.37
C PHE A 197 -17.39 2.89 -8.26
N ALA A 198 -17.91 1.76 -7.76
CA ALA A 198 -18.79 0.87 -8.53
C ALA A 198 -20.01 1.60 -9.16
N ASP A 199 -20.52 2.64 -8.48
CA ASP A 199 -21.60 3.48 -9.02
C ASP A 199 -21.18 4.23 -10.30
N LEU A 200 -19.95 4.75 -10.33
CA LEU A 200 -19.39 5.44 -11.50
C LEU A 200 -18.88 4.47 -12.55
N GLU A 201 -18.25 3.36 -12.15
CA GLU A 201 -17.76 2.33 -13.07
C GLU A 201 -18.89 1.81 -13.97
N THR A 202 -20.02 1.42 -13.38
CA THR A 202 -21.16 0.90 -14.15
C THR A 202 -21.76 1.95 -15.08
N ARG A 203 -21.73 3.24 -14.69
CA ARG A 203 -22.26 4.34 -15.50
C ARG A 203 -21.31 4.79 -16.61
N ILE A 204 -20.00 4.73 -16.37
CA ILE A 204 -18.98 5.19 -17.32
C ILE A 204 -18.62 4.06 -18.29
N ASN A 205 -18.45 2.84 -17.79
CA ASN A 205 -17.87 1.71 -18.51
C ASN A 205 -18.70 0.42 -18.44
N GLY A 206 -19.96 0.49 -18.04
CA GLY A 206 -20.85 -0.66 -18.02
C GLY A 206 -21.11 -1.19 -19.43
N ARG A 207 -20.78 -2.45 -19.68
CA ARG A 207 -21.10 -3.16 -20.93
C ARG A 207 -22.56 -3.62 -20.96
N ALA A 208 -23.11 -3.75 -22.17
CA ALA A 208 -24.51 -4.14 -22.38
C ALA A 208 -24.87 -5.49 -21.72
N ASP A 209 -23.94 -6.45 -21.68
CA ASP A 209 -24.14 -7.78 -21.07
C ASP A 209 -24.45 -7.75 -19.57
N TYR A 210 -24.09 -6.66 -18.86
CA TYR A 210 -24.43 -6.46 -17.45
C TYR A 210 -25.86 -5.93 -17.21
N PHE A 211 -26.56 -5.48 -18.25
CA PHE A 211 -27.90 -4.92 -18.13
C PHE A 211 -28.98 -5.94 -18.56
N ALA A 212 -30.10 -5.98 -17.83
CA ALA A 212 -31.16 -6.97 -18.03
C ALA A 212 -31.76 -6.91 -19.46
N LYS A 213 -31.85 -5.71 -20.03
CA LYS A 213 -32.35 -5.51 -21.41
C LYS A 213 -31.22 -5.22 -22.42
N ARG A 214 -29.96 -5.44 -22.03
CA ARG A 214 -28.77 -5.18 -22.84
C ARG A 214 -28.77 -3.78 -23.47
N GLU A 215 -28.57 -3.67 -24.78
CA GLU A 215 -28.51 -2.40 -25.50
C GLU A 215 -29.82 -1.60 -25.43
N ALA A 216 -30.94 -2.27 -25.12
CA ALA A 216 -32.26 -1.65 -24.95
C ALA A 216 -32.55 -1.25 -23.49
N ASP A 217 -31.61 -1.44 -22.58
CA ASP A 217 -31.79 -1.06 -21.18
C ASP A 217 -31.72 0.47 -21.00
N PRO A 218 -32.70 1.11 -20.33
CA PRO A 218 -32.66 2.55 -20.09
C PRO A 218 -31.48 2.99 -19.21
N GLU A 219 -30.89 2.07 -18.44
CA GLU A 219 -29.70 2.37 -17.65
C GLU A 219 -28.39 2.24 -18.44
N PHE A 220 -28.40 1.60 -19.62
CA PHE A 220 -27.21 1.44 -20.47
C PHE A 220 -26.74 2.79 -21.02
N ARG A 221 -25.60 3.26 -20.49
CA ARG A 221 -25.00 4.57 -20.75
C ARG A 221 -23.47 4.47 -20.75
N GLY A 222 -22.77 5.60 -20.84
CA GLY A 222 -21.30 5.64 -20.80
C GLY A 222 -20.65 5.27 -22.14
N PHE A 223 -19.38 4.86 -22.08
CA PHE A 223 -18.53 4.54 -23.24
C PHE A 223 -19.19 3.50 -24.14
N HIS A 224 -19.54 2.31 -23.65
CA HIS A 224 -20.11 1.25 -24.48
C HIS A 224 -21.48 1.61 -25.10
N ARG A 225 -22.27 2.49 -24.46
CA ARG A 225 -23.49 3.02 -25.08
C ARG A 225 -23.19 3.96 -26.24
N LEU A 226 -22.15 4.78 -26.12
CA LEU A 226 -21.64 5.60 -27.22
C LEU A 226 -21.05 4.72 -28.32
N GLU A 227 -20.28 3.69 -27.95
CA GLU A 227 -19.71 2.69 -28.86
C GLU A 227 -20.79 2.08 -29.76
N TYR A 228 -21.86 1.54 -29.15
CA TYR A 228 -23.01 0.97 -29.85
C TYR A 228 -23.66 1.97 -30.82
N GLY A 229 -23.75 3.24 -30.42
CA GLY A 229 -24.34 4.30 -31.23
C GLY A 229 -23.45 4.83 -32.36
N LEU A 230 -22.14 4.84 -32.16
CA LEU A 230 -21.17 5.39 -33.11
C LEU A 230 -20.75 4.33 -34.15
N PHE A 231 -20.65 3.07 -33.76
CA PHE A 231 -20.10 2.00 -34.61
C PHE A 231 -21.08 0.86 -34.88
N GLY A 232 -22.08 0.67 -34.01
CA GLY A 232 -23.04 -0.44 -34.10
C GLY A 232 -24.31 -0.12 -34.89
N GLN A 233 -25.41 -0.83 -34.56
CA GLN A 233 -26.68 -0.72 -35.29
C GLN A 233 -27.41 0.63 -35.10
N GLY A 234 -26.91 1.51 -34.22
CA GLY A 234 -27.41 2.88 -34.03
C GLY A 234 -26.68 3.96 -34.84
N GLN A 235 -25.78 3.57 -35.75
CA GLN A 235 -24.90 4.49 -36.47
C GLN A 235 -25.67 5.63 -37.15
N GLY A 236 -25.29 6.87 -36.82
CA GLY A 236 -25.71 8.08 -37.54
C GLY A 236 -26.70 9.01 -36.83
N ASP A 237 -27.36 8.59 -35.74
CA ASP A 237 -28.21 9.50 -34.95
C ASP A 237 -27.44 10.11 -33.75
N LEU A 238 -26.56 11.06 -34.06
CA LEU A 238 -25.78 11.76 -33.04
C LEU A 238 -26.64 12.61 -32.09
N LYS A 239 -27.84 13.03 -32.51
CA LYS A 239 -28.76 13.77 -31.63
C LYS A 239 -29.24 12.87 -30.49
N ALA A 240 -29.53 11.59 -30.78
CA ALA A 240 -29.88 10.62 -29.75
C ALA A 240 -28.73 10.29 -28.79
N LEU A 241 -27.47 10.49 -29.20
CA LEU A 241 -26.29 10.26 -28.35
C LEU A 241 -25.92 11.45 -27.48
N GLN A 242 -26.41 12.65 -27.77
CA GLN A 242 -26.05 13.86 -27.02
C GLN A 242 -26.36 13.76 -25.51
N PRO A 243 -27.51 13.24 -25.05
CA PRO A 243 -27.76 13.03 -23.63
C PRO A 243 -26.79 12.04 -22.97
N VAL A 244 -26.36 11.00 -23.70
CA VAL A 244 -25.40 10.00 -23.23
C VAL A 244 -24.02 10.64 -23.07
N ALA A 245 -23.57 11.41 -24.07
CA ALA A 245 -22.28 12.11 -24.04
C ALA A 245 -22.23 13.16 -22.90
N ASN A 246 -23.31 13.91 -22.69
CA ASN A 246 -23.40 14.86 -21.58
C ASN A 246 -23.31 14.16 -20.21
N THR A 247 -23.97 13.00 -20.08
CA THR A 247 -23.94 12.21 -18.84
C THR A 247 -22.54 11.64 -18.58
N LEU A 248 -21.90 11.11 -19.62
CA LEU A 248 -20.52 10.61 -19.53
C LEU A 248 -19.55 11.70 -19.09
N ALA A 249 -19.62 12.90 -19.67
CA ALA A 249 -18.78 14.02 -19.28
C ALA A 249 -18.96 14.39 -17.79
N ALA A 250 -20.21 14.47 -17.32
CA ALA A 250 -20.52 14.76 -15.91
C ALA A 250 -20.05 13.65 -14.95
N ASP A 251 -20.20 12.38 -15.35
CA ASP A 251 -19.74 11.24 -14.55
C ASP A 251 -18.20 11.20 -14.49
N VAL A 252 -17.51 11.55 -15.57
CA VAL A 252 -16.03 11.67 -15.63
C VAL A 252 -15.53 12.83 -14.77
N ASP A 253 -16.20 13.98 -14.74
CA ASP A 253 -15.87 15.08 -13.83
C ASP A 253 -16.06 14.69 -12.35
N THR A 254 -17.11 13.90 -12.08
CA THR A 254 -17.34 13.32 -10.74
C THR A 254 -16.23 12.34 -10.38
N LEU A 255 -15.84 11.46 -11.31
CA LEU A 255 -14.74 10.50 -11.13
C LEU A 255 -13.42 11.23 -10.86
N LYS A 256 -13.09 12.25 -11.64
CA LYS A 256 -11.91 13.11 -11.45
C LYS A 256 -11.86 13.68 -10.04
N THR A 257 -12.97 14.21 -9.55
CA THR A 257 -13.09 14.75 -8.19
C THR A 257 -12.86 13.66 -7.13
N ARG A 258 -13.48 12.49 -7.28
CA ARG A 258 -13.33 11.38 -6.33
C ARG A 258 -11.92 10.78 -6.34
N LEU A 259 -11.27 10.68 -7.50
CA LEU A 259 -9.89 10.22 -7.62
C LEU A 259 -8.90 11.20 -6.98
N ALA A 260 -9.12 12.51 -7.11
CA ALA A 260 -8.28 13.51 -6.44
C ALA A 260 -8.37 13.44 -4.91
N ALA A 261 -9.52 13.02 -4.38
CA ALA A 261 -9.77 12.81 -2.96
C ALA A 261 -9.35 11.41 -2.45
N LEU A 262 -9.05 10.46 -3.35
CA LEU A 262 -8.75 9.08 -2.98
C LEU A 262 -7.44 8.99 -2.22
N GLU A 263 -7.48 8.40 -1.02
CA GLU A 263 -6.30 7.96 -0.29
C GLU A 263 -6.01 6.50 -0.65
N THR A 264 -4.86 6.26 -1.28
CA THR A 264 -4.49 4.94 -1.77
C THR A 264 -3.62 4.23 -0.74
N GLN A 265 -4.17 3.25 -0.04
CA GLN A 265 -3.39 2.44 0.91
C GLN A 265 -2.28 1.65 0.16
N PRO A 266 -1.10 1.41 0.77
CA PRO A 266 0.02 0.70 0.15
C PRO A 266 -0.36 -0.61 -0.54
N GLU A 267 -1.15 -1.45 0.12
CA GLU A 267 -1.63 -2.75 -0.34
C GLU A 267 -2.54 -2.66 -1.57
N ARG A 268 -3.10 -1.47 -1.85
CA ARG A 268 -3.95 -1.24 -3.02
C ARG A 268 -3.13 -1.08 -4.29
N LEU A 269 -1.86 -0.67 -4.21
CA LEU A 269 -1.05 -0.42 -5.40
C LEU A 269 -0.91 -1.69 -6.25
N ALA A 270 -0.45 -2.79 -5.67
CA ALA A 270 -0.30 -4.04 -6.40
C ALA A 270 -1.64 -4.77 -6.60
N SER A 271 -2.51 -4.79 -5.57
CA SER A 271 -3.77 -5.55 -5.65
C SER A 271 -4.76 -4.98 -6.66
N SER A 272 -4.82 -3.66 -6.87
CA SER A 272 -5.66 -3.06 -7.91
C SER A 272 -5.19 -3.43 -9.32
N ALA A 273 -3.88 -3.42 -9.56
CA ALA A 273 -3.32 -3.88 -10.83
C ALA A 273 -3.60 -5.37 -11.06
N ALA A 274 -3.40 -6.21 -10.05
CA ALA A 274 -3.69 -7.64 -10.11
C ALA A 274 -5.16 -7.93 -10.44
N ARG A 275 -6.10 -7.24 -9.77
CA ARG A 275 -7.54 -7.40 -10.01
C ARG A 275 -7.95 -7.00 -11.42
N LEU A 276 -7.46 -5.86 -11.92
CA LEU A 276 -7.80 -5.43 -13.28
C LEU A 276 -7.26 -6.44 -14.30
N LEU A 277 -5.98 -6.81 -14.22
CA LEU A 277 -5.37 -7.79 -15.14
C LEU A 277 -6.11 -9.13 -15.09
N ARG A 278 -6.51 -9.61 -13.90
CA ARG A 278 -7.33 -10.83 -13.78
C ARG A 278 -8.63 -10.70 -14.56
N ARG A 279 -9.39 -9.60 -14.37
CA ARG A 279 -10.63 -9.38 -15.13
C ARG A 279 -10.40 -9.26 -16.63
N THR A 280 -9.33 -8.60 -17.05
CA THR A 280 -8.94 -8.52 -18.47
C THR A 280 -8.69 -9.92 -19.04
N ALA A 281 -7.93 -10.76 -18.32
CA ALA A 281 -7.67 -12.15 -18.74
C ALA A 281 -8.96 -13.00 -18.79
N ASP A 282 -9.89 -12.79 -17.86
CA ASP A 282 -11.16 -13.54 -17.83
C ASP A 282 -12.11 -13.12 -18.97
N ASN A 283 -12.06 -11.86 -19.41
CA ASN A 283 -12.92 -11.32 -20.47
C ASN A 283 -12.37 -11.55 -21.89
N LEU A 284 -11.05 -11.50 -22.08
CA LEU A 284 -10.39 -11.56 -23.39
C LEU A 284 -10.82 -12.75 -24.27
N PRO A 285 -10.90 -14.00 -23.77
CA PRO A 285 -11.32 -15.15 -24.58
C PRO A 285 -12.73 -15.01 -25.18
N ASN A 286 -13.59 -14.20 -24.56
CA ASN A 286 -14.97 -13.97 -25.00
C ASN A 286 -15.11 -12.76 -25.94
N GLY A 287 -13.99 -12.23 -26.46
CA GLY A 287 -13.97 -11.09 -27.38
C GLY A 287 -13.61 -9.76 -26.74
N GLY A 288 -13.18 -9.77 -25.47
CA GLY A 288 -12.78 -8.55 -24.75
C GLY A 288 -13.98 -7.71 -24.29
N GLU A 289 -13.81 -6.40 -24.28
CA GLU A 289 -14.82 -5.44 -23.80
C GLU A 289 -15.53 -4.68 -24.92
N GLU A 290 -14.91 -4.59 -26.10
CA GLU A 290 -15.39 -3.81 -27.24
C GLU A 290 -16.22 -4.66 -28.21
N GLY A 291 -17.51 -4.34 -28.34
CA GLY A 291 -18.47 -5.07 -29.18
C GLY A 291 -18.56 -4.57 -30.62
N TRP A 292 -18.21 -3.31 -30.88
CA TRP A 292 -18.50 -2.61 -32.14
C TRP A 292 -17.36 -1.74 -32.66
N SER A 293 -16.60 -1.04 -31.80
CA SER A 293 -15.57 -0.08 -32.24
C SER A 293 -14.30 -0.74 -32.77
N HIS A 294 -14.06 -1.98 -32.34
CA HIS A 294 -12.81 -2.70 -32.52
C HIS A 294 -11.59 -1.96 -31.94
N ALA A 295 -11.76 -1.26 -30.81
CA ALA A 295 -10.70 -0.57 -30.06
C ALA A 295 -9.93 -1.46 -29.06
N GLU A 296 -10.16 -2.78 -29.07
CA GLU A 296 -9.61 -3.74 -28.09
C GLU A 296 -8.09 -3.58 -27.82
N ALA A 297 -7.29 -3.35 -28.87
CA ALA A 297 -5.84 -3.15 -28.69
C ALA A 297 -5.50 -1.83 -27.96
N ALA A 298 -6.28 -0.76 -28.18
CA ALA A 298 -6.14 0.51 -27.47
C ALA A 298 -6.50 0.36 -25.99
N ASP A 299 -7.53 -0.41 -25.67
CA ASP A 299 -7.94 -0.67 -24.29
C ASP A 299 -6.91 -1.51 -23.52
N LEU A 300 -6.34 -2.52 -24.19
CA LEU A 300 -5.24 -3.29 -23.64
C LEU A 300 -3.99 -2.44 -23.44
N GLN A 301 -3.73 -1.47 -24.31
CA GLN A 301 -2.65 -0.50 -24.08
C GLN A 301 -2.92 0.38 -22.85
N GLY A 302 -4.14 0.89 -22.69
CA GLY A 302 -4.50 1.67 -21.51
C GLY A 302 -4.38 0.85 -20.23
N THR A 303 -4.84 -0.41 -20.27
CA THR A 303 -4.70 -1.38 -19.18
C THR A 303 -3.24 -1.66 -18.86
N LEU A 304 -2.41 -1.91 -19.88
CA LEU A 304 -0.96 -2.08 -19.75
C LEU A 304 -0.32 -0.85 -19.08
N ASP A 305 -0.61 0.35 -19.56
CA ASP A 305 -0.04 1.59 -19.05
C ASP A 305 -0.42 1.84 -17.58
N GLY A 306 -1.71 1.70 -17.24
CA GLY A 306 -2.22 1.95 -15.90
C GLY A 306 -1.70 0.94 -14.86
N THR A 307 -1.70 -0.34 -15.22
CA THR A 307 -1.23 -1.41 -14.33
C THR A 307 0.30 -1.42 -14.20
N LYS A 308 1.03 -1.10 -15.28
CA LYS A 308 2.49 -0.94 -15.24
C LYS A 308 2.92 0.27 -14.41
N LYS A 309 2.15 1.37 -14.43
CA LYS A 309 2.41 2.52 -13.54
C LYS A 309 2.36 2.08 -12.08
N LEU A 310 1.34 1.33 -11.68
CA LEU A 310 1.23 0.78 -10.33
C LEU A 310 2.40 -0.17 -9.99
N ALA A 311 2.76 -1.06 -10.91
CA ALA A 311 3.88 -1.97 -10.74
C ALA A 311 5.20 -1.23 -10.53
N ASN A 312 5.49 -0.20 -11.34
CA ASN A 312 6.72 0.60 -11.22
C ASN A 312 6.89 1.27 -9.85
N LEU A 313 5.79 1.56 -9.14
CA LEU A 313 5.85 2.14 -7.81
C LEU A 313 6.27 1.12 -6.74
N VAL A 314 5.96 -0.16 -6.93
CA VAL A 314 6.24 -1.24 -5.96
C VAL A 314 7.48 -2.07 -6.30
N LEU A 315 7.87 -2.15 -7.58
CA LEU A 315 9.02 -2.92 -8.05
C LEU A 315 10.34 -2.58 -7.32
N PRO A 316 10.68 -1.30 -7.05
CA PRO A 316 11.89 -0.97 -6.29
C PRO A 316 11.91 -1.61 -4.89
N MET A 317 10.73 -1.76 -4.28
CA MET A 317 10.56 -2.31 -2.93
C MET A 317 10.76 -3.82 -2.88
N LEU A 318 10.66 -4.52 -4.03
CA LEU A 318 10.87 -5.95 -4.15
C LEU A 318 12.33 -6.35 -4.33
N THR A 319 13.23 -5.40 -4.56
CA THR A 319 14.65 -5.66 -4.89
C THR A 319 15.35 -6.58 -3.88
N LYS A 320 15.11 -6.37 -2.58
CA LYS A 320 15.66 -7.21 -1.51
C LYS A 320 14.74 -8.37 -1.11
N PRO A 321 13.43 -8.15 -0.85
CA PRO A 321 12.61 -9.22 -0.28
C PRO A 321 12.16 -10.26 -1.32
N ALA A 322 12.07 -9.92 -2.61
CA ALA A 322 11.61 -10.85 -3.65
C ALA A 322 12.15 -10.48 -5.06
N PRO A 323 13.47 -10.60 -5.31
CA PRO A 323 14.08 -10.24 -6.59
C PRO A 323 13.55 -11.06 -7.79
N ASP A 324 13.27 -12.35 -7.59
CA ASP A 324 12.72 -13.20 -8.66
C ASP A 324 11.29 -12.78 -9.03
N LEU A 325 10.48 -12.40 -8.04
CA LEU A 325 9.13 -11.86 -8.28
C LEU A 325 9.20 -10.55 -9.04
N LYS A 326 10.10 -9.65 -8.64
CA LYS A 326 10.37 -8.38 -9.35
C LYS A 326 10.68 -8.65 -10.83
N LYS A 327 11.63 -9.54 -11.10
CA LYS A 327 12.03 -9.91 -12.47
C LYS A 327 10.86 -10.50 -13.27
N SER A 328 10.09 -11.39 -12.64
CA SER A 328 8.92 -12.03 -13.25
C SER A 328 7.87 -11.02 -13.72
N ILE A 329 7.63 -9.98 -12.92
CA ILE A 329 6.70 -8.88 -13.25
C ILE A 329 7.27 -8.00 -14.38
N GLU A 330 8.56 -7.64 -14.31
CA GLU A 330 9.22 -6.85 -15.36
C GLU A 330 9.18 -7.55 -16.72
N ASP A 331 9.53 -8.84 -16.76
CA ASP A 331 9.50 -9.67 -17.96
C ASP A 331 8.07 -9.81 -18.49
N GLY A 332 7.07 -9.97 -17.60
CA GLY A 332 5.66 -10.05 -17.98
C GLY A 332 5.14 -8.78 -18.65
N PHE A 333 5.47 -7.59 -18.12
CA PHE A 333 5.06 -6.32 -18.73
C PHE A 333 5.81 -6.04 -20.04
N ALA A 334 7.07 -6.47 -20.14
CA ALA A 334 7.81 -6.40 -21.41
C ALA A 334 7.17 -7.30 -22.47
N GLN A 335 6.75 -8.51 -22.09
CA GLN A 335 6.05 -9.44 -22.98
C GLN A 335 4.67 -8.89 -23.40
N PHE A 336 3.88 -8.34 -22.48
CA PHE A 336 2.58 -7.76 -22.80
C PHE A 336 2.72 -6.59 -23.79
N ALA A 337 3.70 -5.69 -23.56
CA ALA A 337 3.98 -4.61 -24.50
C ALA A 337 4.39 -5.13 -25.89
N LYS A 338 5.23 -6.18 -25.94
CA LYS A 338 5.67 -6.81 -27.19
C LYS A 338 4.52 -7.47 -27.95
N GLU A 339 3.55 -8.04 -27.25
CA GLU A 339 2.36 -8.67 -27.87
C GLU A 339 1.43 -7.63 -28.50
N LEU A 340 1.42 -6.40 -28.02
CA LEU A 340 0.61 -5.31 -28.60
C LEU A 340 1.29 -4.61 -29.78
N GLU A 341 2.62 -4.67 -29.88
CA GLU A 341 3.41 -3.96 -30.90
C GLU A 341 2.95 -4.21 -32.36
N PRO A 342 2.59 -5.45 -32.78
CA PRO A 342 2.12 -5.71 -34.14
C PRO A 342 0.83 -4.97 -34.54
N TYR A 343 0.08 -4.46 -33.56
CA TYR A 343 -1.22 -3.80 -33.76
C TYR A 343 -1.15 -2.27 -33.75
N ARG A 344 0.03 -1.70 -33.50
CA ARG A 344 0.24 -0.25 -33.53
C ARG A 344 0.03 0.35 -34.91
N ASP A 345 -0.41 1.59 -34.92
CA ASP A 345 -0.47 2.47 -36.09
C ASP A 345 -0.08 3.89 -35.70
N GLY A 346 1.17 4.27 -35.96
CA GLY A 346 1.76 5.49 -35.44
C GLY A 346 1.68 5.55 -33.90
N ASP A 347 1.09 6.61 -33.38
CA ASP A 347 0.89 6.81 -31.93
C ASP A 347 -0.34 6.06 -31.37
N GLY A 348 -1.14 5.41 -32.23
CA GLY A 348 -2.38 4.71 -31.88
C GLY A 348 -2.38 3.24 -32.27
N PHE A 349 -3.58 2.70 -32.50
CA PHE A 349 -3.83 1.32 -32.92
C PHE A 349 -4.75 1.29 -34.13
N LYS A 350 -4.56 0.30 -34.99
CA LYS A 350 -5.49 0.05 -36.09
C LYS A 350 -6.84 -0.39 -35.51
N PRO A 351 -7.97 0.15 -36.02
CA PRO A 351 -9.27 -0.46 -35.75
C PRO A 351 -9.26 -1.90 -36.26
N GLY A 352 -9.59 -2.85 -35.39
CA GLY A 352 -9.63 -4.25 -35.75
C GLY A 352 -9.67 -5.17 -34.55
N ALA A 353 -10.48 -6.23 -34.65
CA ALA A 353 -10.49 -7.27 -33.64
C ALA A 353 -9.13 -7.98 -33.58
N LEU A 354 -8.66 -8.29 -32.37
CA LEU A 354 -7.47 -9.10 -32.23
C LEU A 354 -7.73 -10.53 -32.74
N PRO A 355 -6.76 -11.13 -33.46
CA PRO A 355 -6.79 -12.56 -33.79
C PRO A 355 -6.94 -13.43 -32.54
N ALA A 356 -7.62 -14.58 -32.67
CA ALA A 356 -7.91 -15.45 -31.53
C ALA A 356 -6.63 -16.00 -30.85
N ASP A 357 -5.60 -16.30 -31.62
CA ASP A 357 -4.27 -16.71 -31.13
C ASP A 357 -3.58 -15.57 -30.37
N ALA A 358 -3.71 -14.33 -30.83
CA ALA A 358 -3.21 -13.16 -30.13
C ALA A 358 -3.92 -12.94 -28.79
N ARG A 359 -5.25 -13.05 -28.76
CA ARG A 359 -6.03 -12.98 -27.51
C ARG A 359 -5.60 -14.08 -26.54
N GLN A 360 -5.36 -15.30 -27.02
CA GLN A 360 -4.90 -16.40 -26.18
C GLN A 360 -3.50 -16.13 -25.59
N ALA A 361 -2.57 -15.62 -26.40
CA ALA A 361 -1.22 -15.26 -25.94
C ALA A 361 -1.26 -14.15 -24.88
N ILE A 362 -1.99 -13.06 -25.15
CA ILE A 362 -2.15 -11.94 -24.23
C ILE A 362 -2.85 -12.39 -22.95
N THR A 363 -3.88 -13.24 -23.04
CA THR A 363 -4.57 -13.80 -21.86
C THR A 363 -3.60 -14.56 -20.96
N ALA A 364 -2.71 -15.38 -21.52
CA ALA A 364 -1.72 -16.12 -20.75
C ALA A 364 -0.74 -15.17 -20.04
N THR A 365 -0.22 -14.17 -20.76
CA THR A 365 0.69 -13.15 -20.22
C THR A 365 0.05 -12.32 -19.10
N VAL A 366 -1.16 -11.82 -19.34
CA VAL A 366 -1.92 -10.99 -18.40
C VAL A 366 -2.36 -11.79 -17.17
N SER A 367 -2.80 -13.05 -17.34
CA SER A 367 -3.12 -13.94 -16.20
C SER A 367 -1.90 -14.15 -15.30
N LYS A 368 -0.73 -14.40 -15.90
CA LYS A 368 0.51 -14.58 -15.14
C LYS A 368 0.91 -13.30 -14.40
N LEU A 369 0.80 -12.13 -15.05
CA LEU A 369 1.05 -10.84 -14.40
C LEU A 369 0.09 -10.61 -13.21
N ALA A 370 -1.19 -10.97 -13.36
CA ALA A 370 -2.15 -10.88 -12.26
C ALA A 370 -1.72 -11.75 -11.06
N ASP A 371 -1.31 -13.00 -11.31
CA ASP A 371 -0.83 -13.92 -10.28
C ASP A 371 0.46 -13.44 -9.60
N ASP A 372 1.38 -12.85 -10.35
CA ASP A 372 2.62 -12.33 -9.78
C ASP A 372 2.37 -11.04 -8.96
N LEU A 373 1.55 -10.12 -9.46
CA LEU A 373 1.17 -8.92 -8.70
C LEU A 373 0.38 -9.26 -7.43
N ALA A 374 -0.41 -10.33 -7.43
CA ALA A 374 -1.12 -10.79 -6.23
C ALA A 374 -0.18 -11.25 -5.11
N LYS A 375 1.06 -11.66 -5.42
CA LYS A 375 2.07 -12.07 -4.42
C LYS A 375 2.83 -10.89 -3.79
N VAL A 376 2.69 -9.69 -4.33
CA VAL A 376 3.51 -8.53 -3.92
C VAL A 376 3.22 -8.12 -2.48
N ASN A 377 1.95 -8.06 -2.07
CA ASN A 377 1.60 -7.62 -0.72
C ASN A 377 2.18 -8.56 0.34
N ALA A 378 2.07 -9.88 0.15
CA ALA A 378 2.71 -10.88 1.01
C ALA A 378 4.24 -10.71 1.02
N ALA A 379 4.88 -10.52 -0.14
CA ALA A 379 6.33 -10.30 -0.24
C ALA A 379 6.79 -9.01 0.47
N LEU A 380 5.93 -8.00 0.55
CA LEU A 380 6.20 -6.73 1.23
C LEU A 380 5.63 -6.66 2.67
N LYS A 381 5.03 -7.75 3.16
CA LYS A 381 4.38 -7.85 4.49
C LYS A 381 3.29 -6.77 4.71
N LEU A 382 2.44 -6.59 3.70
CA LEU A 382 1.29 -5.70 3.73
C LEU A 382 -0.04 -6.42 4.03
N GLU A 383 0.01 -7.71 4.38
CA GLU A 383 -1.14 -8.57 4.68
C GLU A 383 -1.14 -9.06 6.14
#